data_AF-A0A9E5R018-F1
#
_entry.id   AF-A0A9E5R018-F1
#
_cell.length_a   1.000
_cell.length_b   1.000
_cell.length_c   1.000
_cell.angle_alpha   90.00
_cell.angle_beta   90.00
_cell.angle_gamma   90.00
#
_symmetry.space_group_name_H-M   'P 1'
#
loop_
_entity.id
_entity.type
_entity.pdbx_description
1 polymer ?
#
loop_
_entity_poly.entity_id
_entity_poly.type
_entity_poly.pdbx_seq_one_letter_code
_entity_poly.pdbx_strand_id
1 'polypeptide(L)'
;MNELKKDPINFKSLAFSWKSRLSKGKFQLESMQEKFARLRKIDSVYFKKLRQILDSIQDPGLKALEKESLAAFSNTWEDITQKGGAAIFRQERLLNMGEDVHKIIVNGGIRQKRETVQKALVDFKKEFTETDALLHQFIQEAEAHIKLPQVSKEIPKNKPPARPSPPVPRQ
;
A
#
# COMPACT_ATOMS: atom_id res chain seq x y z
N MET A 1 28.72 20.06 -1.45
CA MET A 1 27.65 19.18 -0.93
C MET A 1 26.81 18.76 -2.13
N ASN A 2 26.87 17.50 -2.51
CA ASN A 2 26.05 16.99 -3.62
C ASN A 2 24.62 16.79 -3.12
N GLU A 3 23.70 17.63 -3.57
CA GLU A 3 22.28 17.39 -3.44
C GLU A 3 21.93 16.14 -4.25
N LEU A 4 21.83 15.00 -3.58
CA LEU A 4 21.11 13.84 -4.10
C LEU A 4 19.67 14.30 -4.35
N LYS A 5 19.39 14.75 -5.57
CA LYS A 5 18.04 14.80 -6.14
C LYS A 5 17.46 13.41 -5.98
N LYS A 6 16.72 13.19 -4.89
CA LYS A 6 16.03 11.94 -4.63
C LYS A 6 14.91 11.87 -5.64
N ASP A 7 15.14 11.12 -6.71
CA ASP A 7 14.06 10.67 -7.57
C ASP A 7 12.96 10.06 -6.68
N PRO A 8 11.69 10.43 -6.88
CA PRO A 8 10.61 9.93 -6.04
C PRO A 8 10.58 8.41 -6.10
N ILE A 9 10.60 7.77 -4.93
CA ILE A 9 10.59 6.31 -4.81
C ILE A 9 9.36 5.77 -5.56
N ASN A 10 9.58 4.96 -6.59
CA ASN A 10 8.50 4.30 -7.32
C ASN A 10 8.03 3.05 -6.55
N PHE A 11 7.17 3.28 -5.54
CA PHE A 11 6.63 2.21 -4.69
C PHE A 11 5.87 1.12 -5.47
N LYS A 12 5.23 1.47 -6.60
CA LYS A 12 4.50 0.51 -7.43
C LYS A 12 5.45 -0.50 -8.07
N SER A 13 6.53 -0.02 -8.70
CA SER A 13 7.56 -0.87 -9.30
C SER A 13 8.28 -1.69 -8.22
N LEU A 14 8.62 -1.07 -7.09
CA LEU A 14 9.29 -1.74 -5.99
C LEU A 14 8.44 -2.87 -5.40
N ALA A 15 7.16 -2.61 -5.10
CA ALA A 15 6.23 -3.62 -4.60
C ALA A 15 6.07 -4.79 -5.59
N PHE A 16 5.94 -4.51 -6.88
CA PHE A 16 5.82 -5.54 -7.91
C PHE A 16 7.07 -6.43 -7.99
N SER A 17 8.27 -5.81 -8.02
CA SER A 17 9.53 -6.56 -8.06
C SER A 17 9.72 -7.44 -6.82
N TRP A 18 9.32 -6.94 -5.66
CA TRP A 18 9.40 -7.67 -4.39
C TRP A 18 8.43 -8.85 -4.35
N LYS A 19 7.18 -8.63 -4.76
CA LYS A 19 6.17 -9.70 -4.89
C LYS A 19 6.63 -10.81 -5.82
N SER A 20 7.26 -10.46 -6.95
CA SER A 20 7.82 -11.44 -7.89
C SER A 20 8.93 -12.28 -7.26
N ARG A 21 9.87 -11.64 -6.54
CA ARG A 21 10.96 -12.33 -5.82
C ARG A 21 10.43 -13.24 -4.71
N LEU A 22 9.45 -12.78 -3.93
CA LEU A 22 8.78 -13.59 -2.91
C LEU A 22 8.10 -14.82 -3.49
N SER A 23 7.37 -14.66 -4.61
CA SER A 23 6.73 -15.77 -5.30
C SER A 23 7.75 -16.83 -5.75
N LYS A 24 8.84 -16.40 -6.39
CA LYS A 24 9.93 -17.32 -6.79
C LYS A 24 10.55 -18.02 -5.59
N GLY A 25 10.80 -17.29 -4.50
CA GLY A 25 11.36 -17.86 -3.28
C GLY A 25 10.45 -18.89 -2.61
N LYS A 26 9.13 -18.64 -2.57
CA LYS A 26 8.14 -19.60 -2.07
C LYS A 26 8.14 -20.89 -2.88
N PHE A 27 8.10 -20.79 -4.21
CA PHE A 27 8.16 -21.96 -5.09
C PHE A 27 9.43 -22.79 -4.87
N GLN A 28 10.57 -22.13 -4.71
CA GLN A 28 11.84 -22.81 -4.40
C GLN A 28 11.82 -23.49 -3.03
N LEU A 29 11.25 -22.83 -2.01
CA LEU A 29 11.10 -23.41 -0.67
C LEU A 29 10.20 -24.64 -0.68
N GLU A 30 9.04 -24.58 -1.34
CA GLU A 30 8.13 -25.72 -1.50
C GLU A 30 8.83 -26.91 -2.17
N SER A 31 9.54 -26.65 -3.27
CA SER A 31 10.33 -27.70 -3.96
C SER A 31 11.42 -28.29 -3.06
N MET A 32 12.08 -27.47 -2.24
CA MET A 32 13.11 -27.92 -1.31
C MET A 32 12.51 -28.75 -0.17
N GLN A 33 11.37 -28.32 0.40
CA GLN A 33 10.63 -29.06 1.41
C GLN A 33 10.18 -30.43 0.89
N GLU A 34 9.68 -30.49 -0.35
CA GLU A 34 9.27 -31.76 -0.96
C GLU A 34 10.45 -32.71 -1.16
N LYS A 35 11.56 -32.23 -1.72
CA LYS A 35 12.79 -33.01 -1.90
C LYS A 35 13.33 -33.52 -0.56
N PHE A 36 13.33 -32.66 0.46
CA PHE A 36 13.80 -33.00 1.80
C PHE A 36 12.89 -34.04 2.49
N ALA A 37 11.58 -33.90 2.34
CA ALA A 37 10.62 -34.89 2.83
C ALA A 37 10.80 -36.26 2.15
N ARG A 38 11.07 -36.28 0.84
CA ARG A 38 11.40 -37.52 0.11
C ARG A 38 12.70 -38.15 0.62
N LEU A 39 13.76 -37.36 0.81
CA LEU A 39 15.03 -37.83 1.38
C LEU A 39 14.84 -38.49 2.75
N ARG A 40 14.10 -37.85 3.65
CA ARG A 40 13.82 -38.41 4.99
C ARG A 40 13.00 -39.69 4.97
N LYS A 41 12.12 -39.89 3.99
CA LYS A 41 11.36 -41.14 3.86
C LYS A 41 12.25 -42.32 3.43
N ILE A 42 13.27 -42.05 2.61
CA ILE A 42 14.18 -43.08 2.11
C ILE A 42 15.10 -43.57 3.23
N ASP A 43 15.53 -42.65 4.10
CA ASP A 43 16.43 -42.88 5.24
C ASP A 43 16.09 -44.13 6.06
N SER A 44 14.89 -44.18 6.66
CA SER A 44 14.53 -45.25 7.61
C SER A 44 14.49 -46.65 6.98
N VAL A 45 14.08 -46.74 5.71
CA VAL A 45 14.02 -48.01 4.98
C VAL A 45 15.41 -48.43 4.52
N TYR A 46 16.21 -47.48 4.04
CA TYR A 46 17.52 -47.73 3.48
C TYR A 46 18.52 -48.19 4.54
N PHE A 47 18.67 -47.46 5.65
CA PHE A 47 19.57 -47.86 6.72
C PHE A 47 19.14 -49.15 7.41
N LYS A 48 17.83 -49.44 7.50
CA LYS A 48 17.34 -50.73 7.99
C LYS A 48 17.80 -51.88 7.10
N LYS A 49 17.71 -51.74 5.77
CA LYS A 49 18.20 -52.75 4.82
C LYS A 49 19.72 -52.91 4.87
N LEU A 50 20.47 -51.82 4.99
CA LEU A 50 21.93 -51.89 5.12
C LEU A 50 22.33 -52.66 6.38
N ARG A 51 21.67 -52.42 7.53
CA ARG A 51 21.91 -53.21 8.75
C ARG A 51 21.60 -54.70 8.56
N GLN A 52 20.49 -55.04 7.89
CA GLN A 52 20.16 -56.44 7.59
C GLN A 52 21.22 -57.13 6.73
N ILE A 53 21.74 -56.44 5.71
CA ILE A 53 22.84 -56.94 4.87
C ILE A 53 24.09 -57.14 5.74
N LEU A 54 24.41 -56.16 6.57
CA LEU A 54 25.58 -56.19 7.45
C LEU A 54 25.53 -57.34 8.45
N ASP A 55 24.34 -57.64 8.98
CA ASP A 55 24.12 -58.77 9.88
C ASP A 55 24.29 -60.13 9.19
N SER A 56 24.03 -60.21 7.88
CA SER A 56 24.19 -61.42 7.06
C SER A 56 25.63 -61.76 6.69
N ILE A 57 26.58 -60.84 6.90
CA ILE A 57 28.01 -61.06 6.63
C ILE A 57 28.56 -62.08 7.62
N GLN A 58 29.13 -63.17 7.12
CA GLN A 58 29.73 -64.24 7.93
C GLN A 58 31.21 -63.97 8.28
N ASP A 59 31.93 -63.24 7.43
CA ASP A 59 33.32 -62.87 7.68
C ASP A 59 33.39 -61.78 8.77
N PRO A 60 34.01 -62.05 9.93
CA PRO A 60 34.03 -61.11 11.05
C PRO A 60 34.88 -59.86 10.79
N GLY A 61 35.95 -59.97 9.99
CA GLY A 61 36.81 -58.83 9.64
C GLY A 61 36.09 -57.88 8.69
N LEU A 62 35.45 -58.42 7.65
CA LEU A 62 34.63 -57.65 6.72
C LEU A 62 33.43 -57.02 7.42
N LYS A 63 32.75 -57.77 8.30
CA LYS A 63 31.60 -57.27 9.07
C LYS A 63 31.98 -56.08 9.95
N ALA A 64 33.14 -56.12 10.60
CA ALA A 64 33.62 -55.01 11.42
C ALA A 64 33.89 -53.75 10.57
N LEU A 65 34.54 -53.92 9.41
CA LEU A 65 34.87 -52.83 8.50
C LEU A 65 33.60 -52.18 7.90
N GLU A 66 32.65 -53.00 7.44
CA GLU A 66 31.36 -52.51 6.93
C GLU A 66 30.55 -51.81 8.03
N LYS A 67 30.65 -52.27 9.28
CA LYS A 67 29.96 -51.64 10.43
C LYS A 67 30.46 -50.22 10.67
N GLU A 68 31.77 -50.03 10.60
CA GLU A 68 32.39 -48.72 10.75
C GLU A 68 32.03 -47.79 9.58
N SER A 69 32.09 -48.30 8.35
CA SER A 69 31.65 -47.59 7.14
C SER A 69 30.18 -47.15 7.23
N LEU A 70 29.28 -48.04 7.66
CA LEU A 70 27.86 -47.74 7.83
C LEU A 70 27.62 -46.67 8.91
N ALA A 71 28.38 -46.72 10.02
CA ALA A 71 28.29 -45.71 11.07
C ALA A 71 28.75 -44.33 10.59
N ALA A 72 29.87 -44.26 9.87
CA ALA A 72 30.37 -43.02 9.28
C ALA A 72 29.39 -42.42 8.27
N PHE A 73 28.80 -43.26 7.41
CA PHE A 73 27.77 -42.84 6.47
C PHE A 73 26.50 -42.35 7.18
N SER A 74 26.04 -43.07 8.22
CA SER A 74 24.88 -42.66 9.04
C SER A 74 25.08 -41.30 9.69
N ASN A 75 26.27 -41.05 10.26
CA ASN A 75 26.59 -39.76 10.89
C ASN A 75 26.61 -38.62 9.86
N THR A 76 27.19 -38.88 8.68
CA THR A 76 27.21 -37.89 7.58
C THR A 76 25.80 -37.57 7.09
N TRP A 77 24.97 -38.60 6.97
CA TRP A 77 23.57 -38.45 6.59
C TRP A 77 22.77 -37.64 7.63
N GLU A 78 22.94 -37.93 8.92
CA GLU A 78 22.31 -37.18 10.00
C GLU A 78 22.71 -35.70 9.98
N ASP A 79 24.00 -35.40 9.79
CA ASP A 79 24.50 -34.02 9.66
C ASP A 79 23.87 -33.30 8.45
N ILE A 80 23.82 -33.94 7.29
CA ILE A 80 23.19 -33.38 6.08
C ILE A 80 21.70 -33.12 6.32
N THR A 81 20.98 -34.05 6.93
CA THR A 81 19.55 -33.88 7.18
C THR A 81 19.29 -32.79 8.22
N GLN A 82 20.10 -32.69 9.28
CA GLN A 82 20.00 -31.62 10.27
C GLN A 82 20.27 -30.25 9.65
N LYS A 83 21.36 -30.12 8.88
CA LYS A 83 21.70 -28.88 8.16
C LYS A 83 20.65 -28.50 7.12
N GLY A 84 20.12 -29.48 6.39
CA GLY A 84 19.04 -29.30 5.42
C GLY A 84 17.76 -28.79 6.07
N GLY A 85 17.34 -29.39 7.19
CA GLY A 85 16.19 -28.92 7.97
C GLY A 85 16.36 -27.50 8.48
N ALA A 86 17.54 -27.17 9.02
CA ALA A 86 17.87 -25.81 9.47
C ALA A 86 17.91 -24.80 8.31
N ALA A 87 18.32 -25.21 7.11
CA ALA A 87 18.30 -24.36 5.91
C ALA A 87 16.86 -24.05 5.45
N ILE A 88 15.97 -25.05 5.45
CA ILE A 88 14.54 -24.88 5.14
C ILE A 88 13.92 -23.87 6.12
N PHE A 89 14.12 -24.07 7.42
CA PHE A 89 13.59 -23.17 8.45
C PHE A 89 14.10 -21.73 8.29
N ARG A 90 15.40 -21.56 8.00
CA ARG A 90 15.98 -20.23 7.74
C ARG A 90 15.37 -19.57 6.50
N GLN A 91 15.18 -20.31 5.41
CA GLN A 91 14.55 -19.76 4.21
C GLN A 91 13.09 -19.35 4.46
N GLU A 92 12.32 -20.17 5.16
CA GLU A 92 10.95 -19.85 5.55
C GLU A 92 10.88 -18.55 6.34
N ARG A 93 11.75 -18.39 7.35
CA ARG A 93 11.84 -17.15 8.13
C ARG A 93 12.19 -15.94 7.26
N LEU A 94 13.15 -16.08 6.34
CA LEU A 94 13.55 -15.00 5.43
C LEU A 94 12.41 -14.59 4.50
N LEU A 95 11.62 -15.55 4.00
CA LEU A 95 10.45 -15.24 3.17
C LEU A 95 9.38 -14.49 3.98
N ASN A 96 9.09 -14.92 5.21
CA ASN A 96 8.15 -14.22 6.08
C ASN A 96 8.59 -12.78 6.37
N MET A 97 9.87 -12.57 6.70
CA MET A 97 10.42 -11.22 6.86
C MET A 97 10.32 -10.41 5.56
N GLY A 98 10.57 -11.04 4.42
CA GLY A 98 10.42 -10.42 3.11
C GLY A 98 8.98 -10.01 2.79
N GLU A 99 7.98 -10.76 3.25
CA GLU A 99 6.57 -10.40 3.14
C GLU A 99 6.23 -9.15 3.96
N ASP A 100 6.77 -9.04 5.18
CA ASP A 100 6.55 -7.87 6.01
C ASP A 100 7.17 -6.61 5.39
N VAL A 101 8.37 -6.72 4.81
CA VAL A 101 8.95 -5.62 4.04
C VAL A 101 8.08 -5.25 2.84
N HIS A 102 7.55 -6.24 2.11
CA HIS A 102 6.62 -5.97 1.00
C HIS A 102 5.35 -5.23 1.47
N LYS A 103 4.77 -5.61 2.61
CA LYS A 103 3.63 -4.88 3.22
C LYS A 103 3.99 -3.43 3.54
N ILE A 104 5.19 -3.19 4.10
CA ILE A 104 5.68 -1.83 4.40
C ILE A 104 5.79 -1.00 3.12
N ILE A 105 6.33 -1.57 2.04
CA ILE A 105 6.46 -0.90 0.73
C ILE A 105 5.08 -0.54 0.17
N VAL A 106 4.13 -1.48 0.19
CA VAL A 106 2.76 -1.23 -0.29
C VAL A 106 2.09 -0.12 0.53
N ASN A 107 2.19 -0.18 1.86
CA ASN A 107 1.63 0.84 2.75
C ASN A 107 2.31 2.21 2.56
N GLY A 108 3.62 2.24 2.28
CA GLY A 108 4.34 3.45 1.89
C GLY A 108 3.76 4.09 0.64
N GLY A 109 3.52 3.30 -0.41
CA GLY A 109 2.89 3.77 -1.65
C GLY A 109 1.45 4.28 -1.46
N ILE A 110 0.66 3.64 -0.59
CA ILE A 110 -0.69 4.09 -0.24
C ILE A 110 -0.64 5.44 0.48
N ARG A 111 0.27 5.61 1.45
CA ARG A 111 0.45 6.88 2.17
C ARG A 111 0.84 8.02 1.23
N GLN A 112 1.81 7.79 0.36
CA GLN A 112 2.23 8.79 -0.62
C GLN A 112 1.07 9.20 -1.55
N LYS A 113 0.29 8.22 -2.05
CA LYS A 113 -0.87 8.53 -2.90
C LYS A 113 -1.93 9.33 -2.14
N ARG A 114 -2.16 9.03 -0.86
CA ARG A 114 -3.08 9.79 0.01
C ARG A 114 -2.61 11.23 0.16
N GLU A 115 -1.33 11.45 0.45
CA GLU A 115 -0.74 12.78 0.57
C GLU A 115 -0.89 13.59 -0.73
N THR A 116 -0.66 12.96 -1.90
CA THR A 116 -0.88 13.60 -3.20
C THR A 116 -2.33 14.02 -3.40
N VAL A 117 -3.30 13.15 -3.09
CA VAL A 117 -4.74 13.46 -3.22
C VAL A 117 -5.15 14.55 -2.24
N GLN A 118 -4.66 14.48 -1.00
CA GLN A 118 -4.94 15.49 0.02
C GLN A 118 -4.42 16.86 -0.40
N LYS A 119 -3.21 16.93 -0.96
CA LYS A 119 -2.68 18.18 -1.51
C LYS A 119 -3.56 18.72 -2.64
N ALA A 120 -3.94 17.88 -3.60
CA ALA A 120 -4.82 18.28 -4.69
C ALA A 120 -6.20 18.76 -4.19
N LEU A 121 -6.76 18.17 -3.14
CA LEU A 121 -8.00 18.62 -2.52
C LEU A 121 -7.86 19.99 -1.84
N VAL A 122 -6.73 20.23 -1.18
CA VAL A 122 -6.43 21.54 -0.59
C VAL A 122 -6.29 22.61 -1.67
N ASP A 123 -5.55 22.30 -2.74
CA ASP A 123 -5.36 23.20 -3.87
C ASP A 123 -6.71 23.51 -4.56
N PHE A 124 -7.51 22.49 -4.84
CA PHE A 124 -8.86 22.64 -5.40
C PHE A 124 -9.79 23.48 -4.50
N LYS A 125 -9.77 23.25 -3.18
CA LYS A 125 -10.58 24.05 -2.24
C LYS A 125 -10.19 25.52 -2.27
N LYS A 126 -8.89 25.81 -2.39
CA LYS A 126 -8.37 27.16 -2.51
C LYS A 126 -8.87 27.82 -3.80
N GLU A 127 -8.69 27.16 -4.95
CA GLU A 127 -9.18 27.65 -6.25
C GLU A 127 -10.68 27.90 -6.25
N PHE A 128 -11.45 26.99 -5.65
CA PHE A 128 -12.91 27.13 -5.51
C PHE A 128 -13.28 28.37 -4.68
N THR A 129 -12.60 28.57 -3.54
CA THR A 129 -12.87 29.72 -2.65
C THR A 129 -12.52 31.05 -3.33
N GLU A 130 -11.41 31.09 -4.07
CA GLU A 130 -11.00 32.26 -4.86
C GLU A 130 -12.01 32.56 -5.98
N THR A 131 -12.48 31.53 -6.68
CA THR A 131 -13.48 31.67 -7.74
C THR A 131 -14.83 32.16 -7.19
N ASP A 132 -15.27 31.60 -6.06
CA ASP A 132 -16.51 32.00 -5.41
C ASP A 132 -16.48 33.46 -4.93
N ALA A 133 -15.34 33.90 -4.37
CA ALA A 133 -15.14 35.30 -3.99
C ALA A 133 -15.22 36.27 -5.19
N LEU A 134 -14.58 35.90 -6.32
CA LEU A 134 -14.67 36.68 -7.55
C LEU A 134 -16.10 36.75 -8.09
N LEU A 135 -16.85 35.65 -8.03
CA LEU A 135 -18.23 35.60 -8.47
C LEU A 135 -19.13 36.50 -7.61
N HIS A 136 -18.95 36.47 -6.29
CA HIS A 136 -19.66 37.35 -5.36
C HIS A 136 -19.34 38.82 -5.61
N GLN A 137 -18.06 39.16 -5.85
CA GLN A 137 -17.65 40.52 -6.18
C GLN A 137 -18.32 41.00 -7.48
N PHE A 138 -18.32 40.16 -8.53
CA PHE A 138 -18.96 40.47 -9.80
C PHE A 138 -20.48 40.71 -9.65
N ILE A 139 -21.16 39.88 -8.85
CA ILE A 139 -22.60 40.05 -8.56
C ILE A 139 -22.85 41.38 -7.83
N GLN A 140 -22.04 41.73 -6.82
CA GLN A 140 -22.15 43.01 -6.10
C GLN A 140 -21.93 44.21 -7.01
N GLU A 141 -20.93 44.15 -7.90
CA GLU A 141 -20.67 45.19 -8.90
C GLU A 141 -21.87 45.34 -9.85
N ALA A 142 -22.41 44.23 -10.36
CA ALA A 142 -23.60 44.25 -11.22
C ALA A 142 -24.83 44.85 -10.52
N GLU A 143 -25.08 44.48 -9.25
CA GLU A 143 -26.17 45.05 -8.45
C GLU A 143 -26.00 46.56 -8.20
N ALA A 144 -24.77 47.02 -7.97
CA ALA A 144 -24.47 48.45 -7.82
C ALA A 144 -24.77 49.23 -9.11
N HIS A 145 -24.52 48.64 -10.28
CA HIS A 145 -24.82 49.24 -11.58
C HIS A 145 -26.32 49.21 -11.95
N ILE A 146 -27.10 48.27 -11.41
CA ILE A 146 -28.55 48.16 -11.66
C ILE A 146 -29.36 49.15 -10.80
N LYS A 147 -28.81 49.66 -9.68
CA LYS A 147 -29.41 50.76 -8.93
C LYS A 147 -29.30 52.08 -9.71
N LEU A 148 -30.16 52.24 -10.72
CA LEU A 148 -30.41 53.50 -11.41
C LEU A 148 -30.83 54.58 -10.39
N PRO A 149 -30.38 55.84 -10.54
CA PRO A 149 -30.88 56.94 -9.74
C PRO A 149 -32.40 57.04 -9.96
N GLN A 150 -33.16 57.04 -8.87
CA GLN A 150 -34.56 57.43 -8.88
C GLN A 150 -34.65 58.85 -9.45
N VAL A 151 -35.00 58.98 -10.73
CA VAL A 151 -35.44 60.26 -11.30
C VAL A 151 -36.72 60.61 -10.59
N SER A 152 -36.60 61.49 -9.58
CA SER A 152 -37.74 62.15 -8.95
C SER A 152 -38.49 62.91 -10.05
N LYS A 153 -39.59 62.33 -10.53
CA LYS A 153 -40.57 63.07 -11.32
C LYS A 153 -41.30 64.00 -10.36
N GLU A 154 -40.85 65.25 -10.28
CA GLU A 154 -41.72 66.33 -9.80
C GLU A 154 -42.91 66.43 -10.75
N ILE A 155 -44.08 65.98 -10.28
CA ILE A 155 -45.36 66.23 -10.93
C ILE A 155 -45.84 67.61 -10.44
N PRO A 156 -46.01 68.62 -11.31
CA PRO A 156 -46.55 69.90 -10.89
C PRO A 156 -48.00 69.73 -10.42
N LYS A 157 -48.27 70.11 -9.16
CA LYS A 157 -49.62 70.12 -8.58
C LYS A 157 -50.46 71.22 -9.25
N ASN A 158 -51.30 70.85 -10.21
CA ASN A 158 -52.43 71.70 -10.63
C ASN A 158 -53.48 71.74 -9.51
N LYS A 159 -53.70 72.93 -8.97
CA LYS A 159 -54.67 73.24 -7.91
C LYS A 159 -56.08 73.35 -8.51
N PRO A 160 -57.11 72.64 -8.02
CA PRO A 160 -58.48 72.84 -8.48
C PRO A 160 -59.06 74.17 -7.94
N PRO A 161 -60.03 74.78 -8.64
CA PRO A 161 -60.54 76.11 -8.30
C PRO A 161 -61.34 76.11 -6.98
N ALA A 162 -61.21 77.21 -6.23
CA ALA A 162 -61.89 77.43 -4.98
C ALA A 162 -63.40 77.62 -5.18
N ARG A 163 -64.20 76.92 -4.37
CA ARG A 163 -65.67 77.00 -4.29
C ARG A 163 -66.06 78.32 -3.59
N PRO A 164 -67.09 79.05 -4.05
CA PRO A 164 -67.47 80.33 -3.47
C PRO A 164 -68.13 80.17 -2.09
N SER A 165 -67.80 81.08 -1.17
CA SER A 165 -68.38 81.18 0.18
C SER A 165 -69.77 81.84 0.14
N PRO A 166 -70.73 81.39 0.96
CA PRO A 166 -72.06 82.02 1.08
C PRO A 166 -72.03 83.33 1.91
N PRO A 167 -73.04 84.20 1.76
CA PRO A 167 -72.99 85.60 2.18
C PRO A 167 -73.16 85.81 3.69
N VAL A 168 -72.48 86.83 4.20
CA VAL A 168 -72.50 87.30 5.60
C VAL A 168 -73.80 88.09 5.87
N PRO A 169 -74.50 87.89 7.00
CA PRO A 169 -75.66 88.70 7.38
C PRO A 169 -75.24 90.12 7.78
N ARG A 170 -75.93 91.14 7.26
CA ARG A 170 -75.82 92.52 7.77
C ARG A 170 -76.71 92.68 9.01
N GLN A 171 -76.16 93.32 10.03
CA GLN A 171 -76.89 93.87 11.17
C GLN A 171 -77.74 95.07 10.73
#